data_AF-A0A2G4HXX2-F1
#
_entry.id   AF-A0A2G4HXX2-F1
#
_cell.length_a   1.000
_cell.length_b   1.000
_cell.length_c   1.000
_cell.angle_alpha   90.00
_cell.angle_beta   90.00
_cell.angle_gamma   90.00
#
_symmetry.space_group_name_H-M   'P 1'
#
loop_
_entity.id
_entity.type
_entity.pdbx_description
1 polymer ?
#
loop_
_entity_poly.entity_id
_entity_poly.type
_entity_poly.pdbx_seq_one_letter_code
_entity_poly.pdbx_strand_id
1 'polypeptide(L)' 'MQLVYGAVLIGMLSGCATAPSGHWEQAGRTELETQDDLAHCEKVAYLDSQRNKTDEPFKGPIIEKQCMQRLGYTYIKNPT' A
#
# COMPACT_ATOMS: atom_id res chain seq x y z
N MET A 1 -41.23 -6.66 -14.82
CA MET A 1 -40.35 -5.84 -13.97
C MET A 1 -39.34 -6.73 -13.24
N GLN A 2 -38.42 -7.41 -13.95
CA GLN A 2 -37.41 -8.29 -13.31
C GLN A 2 -36.01 -8.20 -13.94
N LEU A 3 -35.82 -7.41 -15.01
CA LEU A 3 -34.57 -7.37 -15.76
C LEU A 3 -33.64 -6.21 -15.41
N VAL A 4 -34.03 -5.33 -14.49
CA VAL A 4 -33.27 -4.12 -14.17
C VAL A 4 -32.33 -4.32 -12.96
N TYR A 5 -32.59 -5.32 -12.12
CA TYR A 5 -31.79 -5.56 -10.91
C TYR A 5 -30.50 -6.36 -11.16
N GLY A 6 -30.41 -7.10 -12.27
CA GLY A 6 -29.22 -7.92 -12.56
C GLY A 6 -27.99 -7.11 -13.00
N ALA A 7 -28.18 -5.96 -13.65
CA ALA A 7 -27.09 -5.18 -14.20
C ALA A 7 -26.31 -4.38 -13.15
N VAL A 8 -26.94 -4.04 -12.01
CA VAL A 8 -26.30 -3.21 -10.97
C VAL A 8 -25.31 -4.02 -10.14
N LEU A 9 -25.60 -5.31 -9.89
CA LEU A 9 -24.72 -6.18 -9.09
C LEU A 9 -23.42 -6.56 -9.80
N ILE A 10 -23.42 -6.63 -11.14
CA ILE A 10 -22.23 -7.01 -11.92
C ILE A 10 -21.25 -5.82 -12.02
N GLY A 11 -21.73 -4.58 -11.97
CA GLY A 11 -20.89 -3.38 -12.03
C GLY A 11 -20.07 -3.10 -10.76
N MET A 12 -20.44 -3.67 -9.60
CA MET A 12 -19.68 -3.49 -8.35
C MET A 12 -18.48 -4.43 -8.24
N LEU A 13 -18.47 -5.57 -8.94
CA LEU A 13 -17.35 -6.52 -8.91
C LEU A 13 -16.17 -6.10 -9.80
N SER A 14 -16.37 -5.14 -10.70
CA SER A 14 -15.32 -4.60 -11.57
C SER A 14 -14.45 -3.55 -10.88
N GLY A 15 -14.77 -3.17 -9.63
CA GLY A 15 -14.06 -2.14 -8.86
C GLY A 15 -12.82 -2.61 -8.08
N CYS A 16 -12.54 -3.92 -8.02
CA CYS A 16 -11.35 -4.45 -7.31
C CYS A 16 -10.13 -4.69 -8.23
N ALA A 17 -10.12 -4.13 -9.44
CA ALA A 17 -9.04 -4.33 -10.41
C ALA A 17 -8.08 -3.14 -10.55
N THR A 18 -8.21 -2.09 -9.74
CA THR A 18 -7.08 -1.20 -9.45
C THR A 18 -6.25 -1.82 -8.34
N ALA A 19 -5.65 -2.97 -8.64
CA ALA A 19 -4.64 -3.55 -7.77
C ALA A 19 -3.51 -2.52 -7.64
N PRO A 20 -3.05 -2.19 -6.41
CA PRO A 20 -1.86 -1.38 -6.25
C PRO A 20 -0.72 -2.02 -7.06
N SER A 21 0.18 -1.18 -7.60
CA SER A 21 1.32 -1.59 -8.45
C SER A 21 2.24 -2.67 -7.84
N GLY A 22 2.00 -3.01 -6.58
CA GLY A 22 2.50 -4.16 -5.84
C GLY A 22 1.93 -4.14 -4.42
N HIS A 23 2.25 -5.15 -3.63
CA HIS A 23 1.87 -5.26 -2.22
C HIS A 23 3.07 -5.72 -1.39
N TRP A 24 3.00 -5.55 -0.08
CA TRP A 24 4.02 -5.99 0.86
C TRP A 24 3.64 -7.36 1.41
N GLU A 25 4.60 -8.30 1.42
CA GLU A 25 4.38 -9.65 1.94
C GLU A 25 5.49 -10.05 2.94
N GLN A 26 5.08 -10.68 4.03
CA GLN A 26 5.97 -11.30 5.02
C GLN A 26 5.34 -12.59 5.53
N ALA A 27 6.12 -13.68 5.52
CA ALA A 27 5.64 -14.98 5.99
C ALA A 27 5.20 -14.91 7.47
N GLY A 28 3.97 -15.35 7.73
CA GLY A 28 3.41 -15.40 9.09
C GLY A 28 2.77 -14.10 9.58
N ARG A 29 2.67 -13.06 8.74
CA ARG A 29 1.92 -11.83 9.05
C ARG A 29 0.55 -11.82 8.37
N THR A 30 -0.43 -11.25 9.06
CA THR A 30 -1.74 -10.99 8.47
C THR A 30 -1.73 -9.69 7.67
N GLU A 31 -2.71 -9.52 6.78
CA GLU A 31 -2.92 -8.28 6.03
C GLU A 31 -3.10 -7.07 6.95
N LEU A 32 -3.82 -7.25 8.07
CA LEU A 32 -4.07 -6.18 9.03
C LEU A 32 -2.78 -5.71 9.71
N GLU A 33 -1.92 -6.65 10.11
CA GLU A 33 -0.61 -6.33 10.67
C GLU A 33 0.31 -5.66 9.64
N THR A 34 0.23 -6.11 8.39
CA THR A 34 0.99 -5.52 7.28
C THR A 34 0.59 -4.07 7.05
N GLN A 35 -0.71 -3.75 7.14
CA GLN A 35 -1.21 -2.38 7.03
C GLN A 35 -0.81 -1.49 8.21
N ASP A 36 -0.81 -2.03 9.43
CA ASP A 36 -0.35 -1.29 10.62
C ASP A 36 1.15 -0.97 10.55
N ASP A 37 1.95 -1.95 10.15
CA ASP A 37 3.39 -1.78 9.93
C ASP A 37 3.68 -0.77 8.80
N LEU A 38 2.89 -0.81 7.71
CA LEU A 38 3.00 0.16 6.62
C LEU A 38 2.66 1.58 7.09
N ALA A 39 1.55 1.77 7.79
CA ALA A 39 1.16 3.07 8.34
C ALA A 39 2.20 3.62 9.33
N HIS A 40 2.84 2.75 10.11
CA HIS A 40 3.97 3.12 10.95
C HIS A 40 5.14 3.65 10.11
N CYS A 41 5.53 2.92 9.06
CA CYS A 41 6.62 3.30 8.17
C CYS A 41 6.35 4.59 7.39
N GLU A 42 5.13 4.82 6.93
CA GLU A 42 4.69 6.08 6.30
C GLU A 42 4.85 7.26 7.27
N LYS A 43 4.45 7.07 8.54
CA LYS A 43 4.59 8.10 9.57
C LYS A 43 6.06 8.42 9.85
N VAL A 44 6.93 7.42 9.88
CA VAL A 44 8.39 7.63 10.03
C VAL A 44 8.95 8.42 8.86
N ALA A 45 8.58 8.05 7.63
CA ALA A 45 8.98 8.76 6.42
C ALA A 45 8.51 10.22 6.41
N TYR A 46 7.27 10.47 6.84
CA TYR A 46 6.71 11.81 6.99
C TYR A 46 7.47 12.65 8.03
N LEU A 47 7.72 12.09 9.21
CA LEU A 47 8.45 12.79 10.28
C LEU A 47 9.89 13.09 9.88
N ASP A 48 10.56 12.17 9.16
CA ASP A 48 11.90 12.41 8.63
C ASP A 48 11.90 13.57 7.61
N SER A 49 10.92 13.58 6.69
CA SER A 49 10.77 14.66 5.71
C SER A 49 10.52 16.03 6.34
N GLN A 50 9.80 16.07 7.47
CA GLN A 50 9.53 17.29 8.22
C GLN A 50 10.75 17.77 9.02
N ARG A 51 11.61 16.84 9.44
CA ARG A 51 12.83 17.13 10.21
C ARG A 51 13.97 17.56 9.28
N ASN A 52 14.11 16.89 8.15
CA ASN A 52 15.05 17.20 7.09
C ASN A 52 14.40 18.12 6.05
N LYS A 53 14.04 19.35 6.45
CA LYS A 53 13.62 20.43 5.53
C LYS A 53 14.79 20.90 4.64
N THR A 54 15.48 19.98 4.01
CA THR A 54 16.58 20.23 3.09
C THR A 54 16.05 20.25 1.65
N ASP A 55 16.67 21.05 0.78
CA ASP A 55 16.37 21.22 -0.65
C ASP A 55 16.38 19.92 -1.50
N GLU A 56 16.52 18.75 -0.89
CA GLU A 56 16.50 17.47 -1.60
C GLU A 56 15.06 17.03 -1.93
N PRO A 57 14.84 16.40 -3.09
CA PRO A 57 13.52 15.89 -3.45
C PRO A 57 13.02 14.89 -2.39
N PHE A 58 11.74 15.00 -2.03
CA PHE A 58 11.07 14.20 -1.00
C PHE A 58 11.45 12.71 -1.09
N LYS A 59 12.24 12.24 -0.11
CA LYS A 59 12.71 10.84 -0.01
C LYS A 59 11.72 9.93 0.72
N GLY A 60 10.49 10.40 0.99
CA GLY A 60 9.48 9.66 1.75
C GLY A 60 9.28 8.21 1.27
N PRO A 61 9.07 7.95 -0.03
CA PRO A 61 8.90 6.59 -0.55
C PRO A 61 10.14 5.70 -0.36
N ILE A 62 11.34 6.28 -0.31
CA ILE A 62 12.59 5.53 -0.07
C ILE A 62 12.67 5.13 1.41
N ILE A 63 12.35 6.05 2.32
CA ILE A 63 12.41 5.83 3.76
C ILE A 63 11.35 4.82 4.19
N GLU A 64 10.12 4.96 3.69
CA GLU A 64 9.04 3.99 3.89
C GLU A 64 9.45 2.59 3.42
N LYS A 65 9.96 2.49 2.18
CA LYS A 65 10.44 1.22 1.62
C LYS A 65 11.54 0.59 2.47
N GLN A 66 12.51 1.38 2.92
CA GLN A 66 13.59 0.90 3.78
C GLN A 66 13.08 0.44 5.15
N CYS A 67 12.08 1.12 5.70
CA CYS A 67 11.43 0.73 6.96
C CYS A 67 10.75 -0.63 6.82
N MET A 68 9.93 -0.82 5.78
CA MET A 68 9.26 -2.10 5.50
C MET A 68 10.26 -3.24 5.28
N GLN A 69 11.34 -3.00 4.54
CA GLN A 69 12.39 -3.99 4.33
C GLN A 69 13.12 -4.40 5.63
N ARG A 70 13.33 -3.46 6.57
CA ARG A 70 13.92 -3.77 7.88
C ARG A 70 13.00 -4.60 8.77
N LEU A 71 11.68 -4.43 8.62
CA LEU A 71 10.69 -5.26 9.31
C LEU A 71 10.60 -6.68 8.72
N GLY A 72 11.26 -6.93 7.58
CA GLY A 72 11.31 -8.23 6.91
C GLY A 72 10.29 -8.39 5.78
N TYR A 73 9.60 -7.32 5.39
CA TYR A 73 8.67 -7.36 4.26
C TYR A 73 9.39 -7.32 2.92
N THR A 74 8.84 -8.07 1.96
CA THR A 74 9.26 -8.04 0.55
C THR A 74 8.16 -7.39 -0.28
N TYR A 75 8.53 -6.45 -1.15
CA TYR A 75 7.58 -5.84 -2.06
C TYR A 75 7.36 -6.74 -3.29
N ILE A 76 6.16 -7.25 -3.44
CA ILE A 76 5.73 -8.07 -4.57
C ILE A 76 5.08 -7.15 -5.60
N LYS A 77 5.78 -6.91 -6.71
CA LYS A 77 5.23 -6.14 -7.82
C LYS A 77 4.20 -7.01 -8.55
N ASN A 78 2.96 -6.54 -8.62
CA ASN A 78 1.92 -7.25 -9.37
C ASN A 78 2.23 -7.13 -10.88
N PRO A 79 2.21 -8.22 -11.65
CA PRO A 79 2.34 -8.14 -13.10
C PRO A 79 1.15 -7.36 -13.65
N THR A 80 1.46 -6.33 -14.43
CA THR A 80 0.50 -5.44 -15.09
C THR A 80 -0.02 -6.08 -16.37
#